data_AF-A0A5S4VRN8-F1
#
_entry.id   AF-A0A5S4VRN8-F1
#
_cell.length_a   1.000
_cell.length_b   1.000
_cell.length_c   1.000
_cell.angle_alpha   90.00
_cell.angle_beta   90.00
_cell.angle_gamma   90.00
#
_symmetry.space_group_name_H-M   'P 1'
#
loop_
_entity.id
_entity.type
_entity.pdbx_description
1 polymer ?
#
loop_
_entity_poly.entity_id
_entity_poly.type
_entity_poly.pdbx_seq_one_letter_code
_entity_poly.pdbx_strand_id
1 'polypeptide(L)'
;MTKKQAIAIITKCAKQYQQYLEGNQVVFVYRDENNKSNHTAVRFHSHNFLHFTGVTPRTGMNANGFYRAALNNRLSENDFSFKSNHTTELKLKVLGIIMSMDTSARMIGNYTGPHLELYTEKVTGTTTACLGLIQSKDCYIPNSVLSEDIRSIVPKPPGKIFAIFKKPIGAPLYTQLTYKSKNISITKKCLPKELLTEVDTSLLEDNNNSDDNEPA
;
A
#
# COMPACT_ATOMS: atom_id res chain seq x y z
N MET A 1 -21.81 9.89 -8.09
CA MET A 1 -21.26 10.61 -6.91
C MET A 1 -21.24 12.11 -7.20
N THR A 2 -21.53 13.00 -6.25
CA THR A 2 -21.37 14.46 -6.46
C THR A 2 -19.95 14.94 -6.14
N LYS A 3 -19.51 16.07 -6.70
CA LYS A 3 -18.20 16.64 -6.36
C LYS A 3 -18.08 17.02 -4.87
N LYS A 4 -19.16 17.50 -4.24
CA LYS A 4 -19.20 17.73 -2.78
C LYS A 4 -18.93 16.46 -1.98
N GLN A 5 -19.56 15.34 -2.35
CA GLN A 5 -19.30 14.05 -1.72
C GLN A 5 -17.84 13.61 -1.94
N ALA A 6 -17.32 13.78 -3.16
CA ALA A 6 -15.92 13.47 -3.46
C ALA A 6 -14.95 14.32 -2.62
N ILE A 7 -15.19 15.63 -2.48
CA ILE A 7 -14.36 16.52 -1.64
C ILE A 7 -14.34 16.03 -0.19
N ALA A 8 -15.49 15.63 0.37
CA ALA A 8 -15.57 15.12 1.73
C ALA A 8 -14.72 13.84 1.90
N ILE A 9 -14.82 12.90 0.96
CA ILE A 9 -14.01 11.66 0.95
C ILE A 9 -12.52 11.98 0.81
N ILE A 10 -12.15 12.80 -0.18
CA ILE A 10 -10.77 13.18 -0.48
C ILE A 10 -10.14 13.87 0.73
N THR A 11 -10.83 14.84 1.34
CA THR A 11 -10.34 15.59 2.49
C THR A 11 -10.16 14.70 3.72
N LYS A 12 -11.11 13.80 3.98
CA LYS A 12 -10.98 12.79 5.06
C LYS A 12 -9.78 11.88 4.81
N CYS A 13 -9.67 11.33 3.60
CA CYS A 13 -8.60 10.40 3.26
C CYS A 13 -7.24 11.09 3.21
N ALA A 14 -7.16 12.38 2.87
CA ALA A 14 -5.92 13.14 2.90
C ALA A 14 -5.32 13.20 4.31
N LYS A 15 -6.17 13.42 5.33
CA LYS A 15 -5.76 13.42 6.74
C LYS A 15 -5.31 12.04 7.20
N GLN A 16 -6.03 10.99 6.79
CA GLN A 16 -5.61 9.61 7.08
C GLN A 16 -4.29 9.26 6.38
N TYR A 17 -4.11 9.71 5.14
CA TYR A 17 -2.86 9.52 4.40
C TYR A 17 -1.68 10.15 5.14
N GLN A 18 -1.83 11.41 5.58
CA GLN A 18 -0.82 12.12 6.37
C GLN A 18 -0.46 11.36 7.65
N GLN A 19 -1.48 10.84 8.34
CA GLN A 19 -1.29 10.19 9.63
C GLN A 19 -0.61 8.81 9.52
N TYR A 20 -0.98 8.01 8.52
CA TYR A 20 -0.62 6.59 8.51
C TYR A 20 0.48 6.22 7.51
N LEU A 21 0.54 6.92 6.38
CA LEU A 21 1.34 6.50 5.22
C LEU A 21 2.34 7.56 4.76
N GLU A 22 1.95 8.83 4.63
CA GLU A 22 2.82 9.90 4.13
C GLU A 22 4.15 9.95 4.89
N GLY A 23 5.25 10.06 4.15
CA GLY A 23 6.58 10.18 4.74
C GLY A 23 7.14 8.87 5.29
N ASN A 24 6.43 7.75 5.11
CA ASN A 24 6.87 6.43 5.57
C ASN A 24 7.24 5.50 4.39
N GLN A 25 8.19 4.62 4.69
CA GLN A 25 8.47 3.41 3.94
C GLN A 25 7.83 2.23 4.67
N VAL A 26 7.01 1.45 3.96
CA VAL A 26 6.34 0.26 4.47
C VAL A 26 6.89 -0.95 3.74
N VAL A 27 7.27 -2.00 4.45
CA VAL A 27 7.67 -3.28 3.84
C VAL A 27 6.65 -4.35 4.14
N PHE A 28 6.14 -4.96 3.07
CA PHE A 28 5.26 -6.11 3.13
C PHE A 28 6.12 -7.37 3.05
N VAL A 29 6.11 -8.20 4.08
CA VAL A 29 6.82 -9.49 4.10
C VAL A 29 5.82 -10.61 3.88
N TYR A 30 6.10 -11.45 2.89
CA TYR A 30 5.16 -12.45 2.39
C TYR A 30 5.82 -13.77 2.02
N ARG A 31 5.02 -14.83 1.96
CA ARG A 31 5.39 -16.09 1.32
C ARG A 31 4.99 -16.04 -0.14
N ASP A 32 5.93 -16.25 -1.04
CA ASP A 32 5.68 -16.31 -2.48
C ASP A 32 5.04 -17.66 -2.88
N GLU A 33 4.82 -17.86 -4.18
CA GLU A 33 4.22 -19.09 -4.72
C GLU A 33 5.04 -20.35 -4.46
N ASN A 34 6.33 -20.21 -4.18
CA ASN A 34 7.25 -21.30 -3.85
C ASN A 34 7.44 -21.44 -2.32
N ASN A 35 6.59 -20.80 -1.53
CA ASN A 35 6.64 -20.75 -0.06
C ASN A 35 7.95 -20.13 0.49
N LYS A 36 8.68 -19.36 -0.33
CA LYS A 36 9.87 -18.64 0.11
C LYS A 36 9.48 -17.28 0.68
N SER A 37 10.17 -16.88 1.75
CA SER A 37 10.00 -15.54 2.30
C SER A 37 10.57 -14.51 1.33
N ASN A 38 9.76 -13.52 1.01
CA ASN A 38 10.13 -12.38 0.17
C ASN A 38 9.56 -11.10 0.77
N HIS A 39 9.99 -9.95 0.26
CA HIS A 39 9.52 -8.66 0.75
C HIS A 39 9.37 -7.63 -0.37
N THR A 40 8.54 -6.63 -0.14
CA THR A 40 8.36 -5.50 -1.05
C THR A 40 8.27 -4.22 -0.23
N ALA A 41 9.27 -3.36 -0.39
CA ALA A 41 9.33 -2.04 0.25
C ALA A 41 8.65 -0.98 -0.63
N VAL A 42 7.76 -0.19 -0.03
CA VAL A 42 6.96 0.84 -0.70
C VAL A 42 7.16 2.18 0.00
N ARG A 43 7.50 3.23 -0.74
CA ARG A 43 7.62 4.61 -0.23
C ARG A 43 6.36 5.42 -0.54
N PHE A 44 5.82 6.08 0.46
CA PHE A 44 4.60 6.89 0.35
C PHE A 44 4.95 8.39 0.45
N HIS A 45 4.93 9.07 -0.69
CA HIS A 45 5.18 10.51 -0.79
C HIS A 45 3.88 11.30 -0.97
N SER A 46 3.90 12.56 -0.52
CA SER A 46 2.80 13.53 -0.67
C SER A 46 2.16 13.56 -2.07
N HIS A 47 2.99 13.51 -3.12
CA HIS A 47 2.53 13.58 -4.51
C HIS A 47 1.79 12.31 -4.97
N ASN A 48 1.93 11.17 -4.29
CA ASN A 48 1.22 9.95 -4.66
C ASN A 48 -0.29 10.07 -4.41
N PHE A 49 -0.71 10.89 -3.44
CA PHE A 49 -2.11 10.98 -3.01
C PHE A 49 -3.07 11.33 -4.17
N LEU A 50 -2.67 12.22 -5.08
CA LEU A 50 -3.49 12.58 -6.23
C LEU A 50 -3.89 11.34 -7.06
N HIS A 51 -2.95 10.42 -7.29
CA HIS A 51 -3.18 9.20 -8.08
C HIS A 51 -4.22 8.28 -7.45
N PHE A 52 -4.34 8.30 -6.12
CA PHE A 52 -5.30 7.48 -5.38
C PHE A 52 -6.73 7.98 -5.53
N THR A 53 -6.92 9.29 -5.70
CA THR A 53 -8.26 9.89 -5.85
C THR A 53 -8.87 9.63 -7.22
N GLY A 54 -8.05 9.46 -8.25
CA GLY A 54 -8.51 9.29 -9.62
C GLY A 54 -9.16 10.53 -10.24
N VAL A 55 -9.07 11.70 -9.62
CA VAL A 55 -9.55 12.97 -10.21
C VAL A 55 -8.48 13.56 -11.13
N THR A 56 -8.90 14.44 -12.03
CA THR A 56 -8.00 15.28 -12.81
C THR A 56 -7.98 16.67 -12.19
N PRO A 57 -6.85 17.16 -11.65
CA PRO A 57 -6.80 18.49 -11.07
C PRO A 57 -6.94 19.55 -12.18
N ARG A 58 -7.42 20.75 -11.83
CA ARG A 58 -7.50 21.87 -12.77
C ARG A 58 -6.11 22.24 -13.29
N THR A 59 -6.06 22.84 -14.48
CA THR A 59 -4.82 23.34 -15.07
C THR A 59 -4.05 24.24 -14.08
N GLY A 60 -2.74 24.01 -13.98
CA GLY A 60 -1.85 24.73 -13.07
C GLY A 60 -1.82 24.22 -11.63
N MET A 61 -2.67 23.26 -11.24
CA MET A 61 -2.59 22.60 -9.94
C MET A 61 -1.81 21.28 -10.03
N ASN A 62 -0.63 21.24 -9.39
CA ASN A 62 0.16 20.01 -9.31
C ASN A 62 -0.29 19.10 -8.16
N ALA A 63 0.22 17.86 -8.11
CA ALA A 63 -0.17 16.85 -7.12
C ALA A 63 0.04 17.29 -5.66
N ASN A 64 1.17 17.94 -5.36
CA ASN A 64 1.45 18.46 -4.01
C ASN A 64 0.50 19.60 -3.63
N GLY A 65 0.19 20.49 -4.57
CA GLY A 65 -0.76 21.59 -4.40
C GLY A 65 -2.17 21.06 -4.14
N PHE A 66 -2.61 20.07 -4.92
CA PHE A 66 -3.88 19.37 -4.72
C PHE A 66 -3.94 18.72 -3.33
N TYR A 67 -2.92 17.96 -2.96
CA TYR A 67 -2.88 17.27 -1.67
C TYR A 67 -2.91 18.25 -0.49
N ARG A 68 -2.12 19.33 -0.55
CA ARG A 68 -2.12 20.38 0.47
C ARG A 68 -3.48 21.08 0.56
N ALA A 69 -4.16 21.33 -0.56
CA ALA A 69 -5.50 21.90 -0.55
C ALA A 69 -6.51 20.95 0.11
N ALA A 70 -6.45 19.64 -0.20
CA ALA A 70 -7.27 18.63 0.44
C ALA A 70 -7.02 18.57 1.96
N LEU A 71 -5.77 18.49 2.40
CA LEU A 71 -5.40 18.45 3.83
C LEU A 71 -5.97 19.64 4.63
N ASN A 72 -5.89 20.83 4.04
CA ASN A 72 -6.31 22.07 4.70
C ASN A 72 -7.81 22.37 4.54
N ASN A 73 -8.61 21.45 3.98
CA ASN A 73 -10.03 21.65 3.67
C ASN A 73 -10.27 22.86 2.73
N ARG A 74 -9.35 23.10 1.79
CA ARG A 74 -9.38 24.20 0.81
C ARG A 74 -9.69 23.74 -0.62
N LEU A 75 -10.09 22.49 -0.80
CA LEU A 75 -10.47 21.95 -2.10
C LEU A 75 -11.90 22.39 -2.46
N SER A 76 -12.08 22.95 -3.67
CA SER A 76 -13.40 23.31 -4.21
C SER A 76 -13.79 22.42 -5.39
N GLU A 77 -15.06 22.49 -5.79
CA GLU A 77 -15.58 21.74 -6.95
C GLU A 77 -14.93 22.16 -8.28
N ASN A 78 -14.34 23.36 -8.34
CA ASN A 78 -13.64 23.88 -9.51
C ASN A 78 -12.17 23.45 -9.60
N ASP A 79 -11.62 22.85 -8.53
CA ASP A 79 -10.21 22.45 -8.49
C ASP A 79 -9.92 21.13 -9.18
N PHE A 80 -10.95 20.38 -9.58
CA PHE A 80 -10.78 19.10 -10.28
C PHE A 80 -12.02 18.72 -11.10
N SER A 81 -11.83 17.75 -12.00
CA SER A 81 -12.88 17.05 -12.72
C SER A 81 -12.80 15.54 -12.48
N PHE A 82 -13.92 14.85 -12.67
CA PHE A 82 -13.93 13.39 -12.71
C PHE A 82 -13.43 12.92 -14.08
N LYS A 83 -12.78 11.76 -14.10
CA LYS A 83 -12.42 11.10 -15.36
C LYS A 83 -13.68 10.57 -16.05
N SER A 84 -13.70 10.66 -17.38
CA SER A 84 -14.83 10.20 -18.21
C SER A 84 -15.05 8.68 -18.15
N ASN A 85 -14.00 7.91 -17.83
CA ASN A 85 -14.05 6.45 -17.76
C ASN A 85 -14.56 5.89 -16.41
N HIS A 86 -15.22 6.70 -15.57
CA HIS A 86 -15.79 6.33 -14.27
C HIS A 86 -14.80 5.81 -13.20
N THR A 87 -13.51 5.74 -13.49
CA THR A 87 -12.49 5.23 -12.55
C THR A 87 -12.36 6.07 -11.28
N THR A 88 -12.70 7.36 -11.33
CA THR A 88 -12.73 8.24 -10.15
C THR A 88 -13.66 7.70 -9.08
N GLU A 89 -14.88 7.30 -9.43
CA GLU A 89 -15.87 6.85 -8.44
C GLU A 89 -15.47 5.52 -7.81
N LEU A 90 -14.92 4.60 -8.62
CA LEU A 90 -14.38 3.32 -8.15
C LEU A 90 -13.23 3.53 -7.16
N LYS A 91 -12.30 4.43 -7.47
CA LYS A 91 -11.18 4.77 -6.59
C LYS A 91 -11.66 5.38 -5.28
N LEU A 92 -12.55 6.37 -5.34
CA LEU A 92 -13.09 7.03 -4.15
C LEU A 92 -13.90 6.10 -3.25
N LYS A 93 -14.59 5.09 -3.82
CA LYS A 93 -15.32 4.07 -3.05
C LYS A 93 -14.42 3.29 -2.09
N VAL A 94 -13.20 2.98 -2.50
CA VAL A 94 -12.26 2.17 -1.72
C VAL A 94 -11.11 2.98 -1.10
N LEU A 95 -11.00 4.27 -1.38
CA LEU A 95 -9.89 5.12 -0.96
C LEU A 95 -9.64 5.05 0.55
N GLY A 96 -10.71 5.08 1.36
CA GLY A 96 -10.59 4.99 2.82
C GLY A 96 -9.96 3.68 3.32
N ILE A 97 -10.15 2.57 2.61
CA ILE A 97 -9.54 1.26 2.91
C ILE A 97 -8.03 1.32 2.61
N ILE A 98 -7.65 1.99 1.53
CA ILE A 98 -6.25 2.12 1.13
C ILE A 98 -5.43 2.91 2.15
N MET A 99 -6.05 3.87 2.87
CA MET A 99 -5.32 4.70 3.84
C MET A 99 -4.76 3.92 5.04
N SER A 100 -5.19 2.67 5.26
CA SER A 100 -4.67 1.78 6.31
C SER A 100 -3.94 0.56 5.73
N MET A 101 -3.40 0.66 4.52
CA MET A 101 -2.75 -0.48 3.84
C MET A 101 -1.54 -1.02 4.61
N ASP A 102 -0.89 -0.19 5.42
CA ASP A 102 0.21 -0.58 6.32
C ASP A 102 -0.20 -1.54 7.45
N THR A 103 -1.50 -1.71 7.70
CA THR A 103 -2.03 -2.66 8.71
C THR A 103 -3.02 -3.67 8.10
N SER A 104 -3.65 -3.32 6.98
CA SER A 104 -4.76 -4.09 6.39
C SER A 104 -4.38 -4.97 5.21
N ALA A 105 -3.23 -4.77 4.55
CA ALA A 105 -2.81 -5.60 3.43
C ALA A 105 -2.65 -7.07 3.84
N ARG A 106 -3.13 -8.01 3.02
CA ARG A 106 -3.05 -9.46 3.28
C ARG A 106 -2.39 -10.23 2.15
N MET A 107 -2.42 -9.70 0.94
CA MET A 107 -1.89 -10.35 -0.24
C MET A 107 -1.05 -9.39 -1.07
N ILE A 108 -0.14 -9.94 -1.85
CA ILE A 108 0.69 -9.22 -2.81
C ILE A 108 1.03 -10.12 -4.00
N GLY A 109 1.18 -9.54 -5.18
CA GLY A 109 1.54 -10.29 -6.38
C GLY A 109 1.88 -9.38 -7.56
N ASN A 110 2.43 -9.97 -8.62
CA ASN A 110 2.60 -9.29 -9.90
C ASN A 110 1.22 -9.03 -10.50
N TYR A 111 1.01 -7.83 -11.04
CA TYR A 111 -0.26 -7.48 -11.66
C TYR A 111 -0.39 -8.20 -13.00
N THR A 112 -1.49 -8.93 -13.17
CA THR A 112 -1.87 -9.62 -14.42
C THR A 112 -3.32 -9.31 -14.80
N GLY A 113 -3.84 -8.16 -14.34
CA GLY A 113 -5.21 -7.76 -14.61
C GLY A 113 -5.42 -7.30 -16.06
N PRO A 114 -6.69 -7.16 -16.48
CA PRO A 114 -7.05 -6.95 -17.88
C PRO A 114 -6.91 -5.50 -18.37
N HIS A 115 -6.59 -4.54 -17.49
CA HIS A 115 -6.62 -3.12 -17.81
C HIS A 115 -5.37 -2.68 -18.59
N LEU A 116 -5.42 -2.75 -19.92
CA LEU A 116 -4.30 -2.43 -20.82
C LEU A 116 -3.74 -1.00 -20.64
N GLU A 117 -4.57 -0.05 -20.21
CA GLU A 117 -4.14 1.34 -19.97
C GLU A 117 -3.51 1.55 -18.57
N LEU A 118 -3.62 0.56 -17.68
CA LEU A 118 -3.06 0.64 -16.34
C LEU A 118 -1.62 0.15 -16.34
N TYR A 119 -0.66 1.08 -16.36
CA TYR A 119 0.72 0.74 -16.08
C TYR A 119 0.91 0.50 -14.58
N THR A 120 0.92 -0.76 -14.14
CA THR A 120 1.16 -1.21 -12.76
C THR A 120 1.88 -2.55 -12.80
N GLU A 121 2.91 -2.74 -11.97
CA GLU A 121 3.78 -3.93 -12.01
C GLU A 121 3.41 -4.93 -10.92
N LYS A 122 3.13 -4.44 -9.71
CA LYS A 122 2.66 -5.24 -8.58
C LYS A 122 1.41 -4.64 -7.97
N VAL A 123 0.64 -5.46 -7.28
CA VAL A 123 -0.46 -5.01 -6.43
C VAL A 123 -0.33 -5.63 -5.05
N THR A 124 -0.65 -4.85 -4.02
CA THR A 124 -0.86 -5.35 -2.65
C THR A 124 -2.23 -4.93 -2.16
N GLY A 125 -2.88 -5.76 -1.35
CA GLY A 125 -4.23 -5.45 -0.89
C GLY A 125 -4.98 -6.60 -0.26
N THR A 126 -6.29 -6.55 -0.43
CA THR A 126 -7.26 -7.51 0.08
C THR A 126 -8.20 -7.96 -1.03
N THR A 127 -9.29 -8.64 -0.67
CA THR A 127 -10.37 -8.98 -1.62
C THR A 127 -11.28 -7.79 -1.96
N THR A 128 -11.08 -6.63 -1.33
CA THR A 128 -11.94 -5.45 -1.50
C THR A 128 -11.25 -4.31 -2.24
N ALA A 129 -9.95 -4.13 -2.01
CA ALA A 129 -9.20 -3.01 -2.55
C ALA A 129 -7.72 -3.37 -2.71
N CYS A 130 -7.10 -2.85 -3.77
CA CYS A 130 -5.69 -3.04 -4.07
C CYS A 130 -4.99 -1.70 -4.28
N LEU A 131 -3.74 -1.64 -3.85
CA LEU A 131 -2.78 -0.59 -4.15
C LEU A 131 -1.87 -1.07 -5.28
N GLY A 132 -1.88 -0.34 -6.39
CA GLY A 132 -0.95 -0.55 -7.50
C GLY A 132 0.41 0.02 -7.18
N LEU A 133 1.45 -0.71 -7.56
CA LEU A 133 2.86 -0.40 -7.31
C LEU A 133 3.66 -0.48 -8.61
N ILE A 134 4.61 0.44 -8.77
CA ILE A 134 5.63 0.42 -9.82
C ILE A 134 7.02 0.51 -9.19
N GLN A 135 7.98 -0.21 -9.75
CA GLN A 135 9.37 -0.17 -9.30
C GLN A 135 9.98 1.20 -9.63
N SER A 136 10.65 1.79 -8.64
CA SER A 136 11.43 3.02 -8.78
C SER A 136 12.76 2.86 -8.06
N LYS A 137 13.83 2.70 -8.83
CA LYS A 137 15.19 2.45 -8.31
C LYS A 137 15.20 1.27 -7.34
N ASP A 138 15.39 1.55 -6.05
CA ASP A 138 15.57 0.63 -4.94
C ASP A 138 14.26 0.24 -4.22
N CYS A 139 13.12 0.81 -4.59
CA CYS A 139 11.84 0.55 -3.91
C CYS A 139 10.66 0.62 -4.87
N TYR A 140 9.46 0.27 -4.39
CA TYR A 140 8.22 0.53 -5.10
C TYR A 140 7.62 1.87 -4.68
N ILE A 141 6.91 2.51 -5.62
CA ILE A 141 6.05 3.65 -5.33
C ILE A 141 4.61 3.33 -5.71
N PRO A 142 3.63 3.80 -4.94
CA PRO A 142 2.24 3.56 -5.25
C PRO A 142 1.77 4.50 -6.37
N ASN A 143 1.15 3.93 -7.40
CA ASN A 143 0.75 4.65 -8.60
C ASN A 143 -0.76 4.59 -8.88
N SER A 144 -1.49 3.68 -8.25
CA SER A 144 -2.94 3.54 -8.46
C SER A 144 -3.66 2.86 -7.29
N VAL A 145 -4.98 2.97 -7.31
CA VAL A 145 -5.91 2.30 -6.40
C VAL A 145 -6.92 1.54 -7.26
N LEU A 146 -7.21 0.30 -6.91
CA LEU A 146 -8.11 -0.57 -7.65
C LEU A 146 -9.19 -1.09 -6.70
N SER A 147 -10.45 -0.98 -7.11
CA SER A 147 -11.60 -1.57 -6.42
C SER A 147 -11.82 -3.01 -6.90
N GLU A 148 -10.81 -3.85 -6.73
CA GLU A 148 -10.77 -5.21 -7.26
C GLU A 148 -10.34 -6.21 -6.18
N ASP A 149 -10.76 -7.46 -6.33
CA ASP A 149 -10.26 -8.58 -5.55
C ASP A 149 -8.88 -8.98 -6.07
N ILE A 150 -7.85 -8.86 -5.23
CA ILE A 150 -6.48 -9.18 -5.61
C ILE A 150 -6.32 -10.58 -6.21
N ARG A 151 -7.12 -11.57 -5.77
CA ARG A 151 -7.06 -12.96 -6.24
C ARG A 151 -7.45 -13.12 -7.71
N SER A 152 -8.09 -12.11 -8.29
CA SER A 152 -8.53 -12.08 -9.69
C SER A 152 -7.55 -11.35 -10.61
N ILE A 153 -6.58 -10.61 -10.05
CA ILE A 153 -5.68 -9.72 -10.80
C ILE A 153 -4.19 -10.02 -10.56
N VAL A 154 -3.87 -11.16 -9.93
CA VAL A 154 -2.51 -11.68 -9.75
C VAL A 154 -2.46 -13.18 -10.03
N PRO A 155 -1.28 -13.75 -10.33
CA PRO A 155 -1.09 -15.19 -10.44
C PRO A 155 -1.50 -15.94 -9.16
N LYS A 156 -1.95 -17.18 -9.32
CA LYS A 156 -2.33 -18.05 -8.20
C LYS A 156 -1.18 -18.99 -7.85
N PRO A 157 -0.90 -19.21 -6.55
CA PRO A 157 -1.48 -18.50 -5.40
C PRO A 157 -0.89 -17.08 -5.24
N PRO A 158 -1.67 -16.11 -4.72
CA PRO A 158 -1.13 -14.81 -4.35
C PRO A 158 -0.13 -14.95 -3.20
N GLY A 159 0.87 -14.07 -3.16
CA GLY A 159 1.81 -14.00 -2.04
C GLY A 159 1.08 -13.63 -0.75
N LYS A 160 1.22 -14.43 0.30
CA LYS A 160 0.52 -14.23 1.58
C LYS A 160 1.37 -13.39 2.52
N ILE A 161 0.92 -12.17 2.84
CA ILE A 161 1.59 -11.27 3.76
C ILE A 161 1.45 -11.83 5.18
N PHE A 162 2.57 -11.96 5.89
CA PHE A 162 2.59 -12.42 7.28
C PHE A 162 3.17 -11.41 8.26
N ALA A 163 3.92 -10.42 7.78
CA ALA A 163 4.36 -9.27 8.57
C ALA A 163 4.36 -7.99 7.74
N ILE A 164 4.09 -6.85 8.37
CA ILE A 164 4.29 -5.53 7.78
C ILE A 164 5.10 -4.70 8.76
N PHE A 165 6.19 -4.12 8.27
CA PHE A 165 6.99 -3.19 9.05
C PHE A 165 6.95 -1.79 8.45
N LYS A 166 7.14 -0.77 9.31
CA LYS A 166 7.09 0.63 8.93
C LYS A 166 8.26 1.44 9.52
N LYS A 167 8.80 2.36 8.73
CA LYS A 167 9.78 3.38 9.14
C LYS A 167 9.54 4.71 8.43
N PRO A 168 9.98 5.84 9.00
CA PRO A 168 10.13 7.07 8.23
C PRO A 168 11.05 6.88 7.03
N ILE A 169 10.76 7.54 5.91
CA ILE A 169 11.63 7.50 4.72
C ILE A 169 13.02 8.04 5.09
N GLY A 170 14.07 7.29 4.73
CA GLY A 170 15.47 7.63 5.05
C GLY A 170 15.95 7.14 6.42
N ALA A 171 15.05 6.63 7.28
CA ALA A 171 15.48 5.99 8.52
C ALA A 171 16.21 4.67 8.24
N PRO A 172 17.26 4.34 9.02
CA PRO A 172 18.05 3.12 8.79
C PRO A 172 17.23 1.87 9.07
N LEU A 173 16.47 1.86 10.18
CA LEU A 173 15.76 0.68 10.67
C LEU A 173 14.24 0.82 10.65
N TYR A 174 13.56 -0.29 10.39
CA TYR A 174 12.17 -0.53 10.66
C TYR A 174 11.96 -0.73 12.15
N THR A 175 11.27 0.22 12.77
CA THR A 175 11.04 0.29 14.23
C THR A 175 9.59 0.04 14.62
N GLN A 176 8.71 -0.25 13.66
CA GLN A 176 7.31 -0.59 13.91
C GLN A 176 6.91 -1.85 13.17
N LEU A 177 6.32 -2.82 13.88
CA LEU A 177 5.61 -3.98 13.33
C LEU A 177 4.12 -3.65 13.32
N THR A 178 3.59 -3.27 12.15
CA THR A 178 2.20 -2.78 12.00
C THR A 178 1.20 -3.89 11.71
N TYR A 179 1.67 -5.06 11.30
CA TYR A 179 0.86 -6.26 11.15
C TYR A 179 1.69 -7.52 11.39
N LYS A 180 1.08 -8.50 12.06
CA LYS A 180 1.58 -9.87 12.23
C LYS A 180 0.42 -10.85 11.99
N SER A 181 0.66 -11.89 11.20
CA SER A 181 -0.28 -13.01 11.07
C SER A 181 -0.35 -13.82 12.37
N LYS A 182 -1.56 -14.17 12.82
CA LYS A 182 -1.80 -14.78 14.14
C LYS A 182 -0.98 -16.05 14.42
N ASN A 183 -0.70 -16.83 13.39
CA ASN A 183 -0.12 -18.17 13.52
C ASN A 183 1.34 -18.24 13.06
N ILE A 184 2.01 -17.10 12.90
CA ILE A 184 3.41 -17.05 12.42
C ILE A 184 4.21 -16.22 13.41
N SER A 185 5.17 -16.84 14.09
CA SER A 185 6.17 -16.13 14.88
C SER A 185 7.13 -15.39 13.97
N ILE A 186 7.37 -14.12 14.27
CA ILE A 186 8.23 -13.26 13.46
C ILE A 186 9.64 -13.35 13.99
N THR A 187 10.36 -14.40 13.60
CA THR A 187 11.75 -14.64 14.00
C THR A 187 12.73 -14.27 12.89
N LYS A 188 14.02 -14.18 13.20
CA LYS A 188 15.07 -13.95 12.19
C LYS A 188 15.04 -14.97 11.03
N LYS A 189 14.62 -16.21 11.31
CA LYS A 189 14.56 -17.28 10.29
C LYS A 189 13.45 -17.07 9.27
N CYS A 190 12.37 -16.37 9.62
CA CYS A 190 11.25 -16.16 8.71
C CYS A 190 11.42 -14.97 7.78
N LEU A 191 12.37 -14.07 8.04
CA LEU A 191 12.58 -12.87 7.22
C LEU A 191 13.61 -13.11 6.11
N PRO A 192 13.46 -12.44 4.94
CA PRO A 192 14.51 -12.40 3.93
C PRO A 192 15.82 -11.83 4.50
N LYS A 193 16.96 -12.35 4.05
CA LYS A 193 18.29 -11.99 4.60
C LYS A 193 18.59 -10.51 4.47
N GLU A 194 18.19 -9.93 3.35
CA GLU A 194 18.38 -8.51 3.02
C GLU A 194 17.63 -7.61 4.02
N LEU A 195 16.47 -8.06 4.51
CA LEU A 195 15.65 -7.30 5.44
C LEU A 195 16.18 -7.35 6.88
N LEU A 196 16.98 -8.36 7.24
CA LEU A 196 17.48 -8.54 8.62
C LEU A 196 18.36 -7.39 9.10
N THR A 197 19.10 -6.74 8.20
CA THR A 197 19.93 -5.58 8.52
C THR A 197 19.15 -4.28 8.59
N GLU A 198 17.89 -4.29 8.18
CA GLU A 198 17.02 -3.12 8.14
C GLU A 198 15.90 -3.17 9.19
N VAL A 199 15.72 -4.25 9.94
CA VAL A 199 14.68 -4.38 10.97
C VAL A 199 15.30 -4.29 12.36
N ASP A 200 14.69 -3.48 13.24
CA ASP A 200 15.04 -3.45 14.65
C ASP A 200 14.77 -4.83 15.26
N THR A 201 15.82 -5.46 15.79
CA THR A 201 15.74 -6.83 16.32
C THR A 201 14.83 -6.96 17.52
N SER A 202 14.52 -5.86 18.23
CA SER A 202 13.54 -5.86 19.33
C SER A 202 12.10 -6.14 18.86
N LEU A 203 11.82 -6.01 17.56
CA LEU A 203 10.53 -6.37 16.96
C LEU A 203 10.40 -7.86 16.66
N LEU A 204 11.48 -8.64 16.83
CA LEU A 204 11.52 -10.05 16.48
C LEU A 204 11.36 -10.92 17.73
N GLU A 205 10.67 -12.04 17.54
CA GLU A 205 10.55 -13.08 18.57
C GLU A 205 11.83 -13.92 18.62
N ASP A 206 12.30 -14.22 19.82
CA ASP A 206 13.42 -15.14 20.05
C ASP A 206 13.03 -16.57 19.68
N ASN A 207 13.98 -17.34 19.12
CA ASN A 207 13.79 -18.77 18.80
C ASN A 207 13.78 -19.65 20.07
N ASN A 208 13.30 -19.16 21.21
CA ASN A 208 13.23 -19.93 22.46
C ASN A 208 11.90 -20.71 22.55
N ASN A 209 11.53 -21.39 21.47
CA ASN A 209 10.68 -22.57 21.53
C ASN A 209 11.22 -23.57 20.52
N SER A 210 11.88 -24.59 21.08
CA SER A 210 11.93 -25.93 20.53
C SER A 210 10.54 -26.35 20.06
N ASP A 211 10.40 -26.59 18.76
CA ASP A 211 9.64 -27.73 18.25
C ASP A 211 10.15 -27.99 16.83
N ASP A 212 11.11 -28.89 16.75
CA ASP A 212 11.31 -29.75 15.60
C ASP A 212 10.00 -30.51 15.38
N ASN A 213 9.12 -29.97 14.54
CA ASN A 213 8.08 -30.74 13.88
C ASN A 213 7.78 -30.06 12.55
N GLU A 214 8.57 -30.45 11.56
CA GLU A 214 8.26 -30.34 10.14
C GLU A 214 7.16 -31.36 9.82
N PRO A 215 5.92 -30.97 9.45
CA PRO A 215 5.00 -31.90 8.83
C PRO A 215 5.21 -31.88 7.31
N ALA A 216 5.26 -33.09 6.75
CA ALA A 216 5.32 -33.40 5.31
C ALA A 216 4.18 -32.77 4.49
#